data_AF-A0A5W5JYN8-F1
#
_entry.id   AF-A0A5W5JYN8-F1
#
_cell.length_a   1.000
_cell.length_b   1.000
_cell.length_c   1.000
_cell.angle_alpha   90.00
_cell.angle_beta   90.00
_cell.angle_gamma   90.00
#
_symmetry.space_group_name_H-M   'P 1'
#
loop_
_entity.id
_entity.type
_entity.pdbx_description
1 polymer ?
#
loop_
_entity_poly.entity_id
_entity_poly.type
_entity_poly.pdbx_seq_one_letter_code
_entity_poly.pdbx_strand_id
1 'polypeptide(L)'
;METRCPGGAGQRQRSWLGAKHDSPGSRQGSRPASAKSVREYQQQNEMEREQEWEQEQEQKTSSCQTAGEKFSRQTAQPERP
;
A
#
# COMPACT_ATOMS: atom_id res chain seq x y z
N MET A 1 -46.10 -25.11 67.27
CA MET A 1 -45.61 -26.32 66.59
C MET A 1 -44.65 -25.85 65.51
N GLU A 2 -43.37 -26.15 65.64
CA GLU A 2 -42.38 -25.76 64.62
C GLU A 2 -42.51 -26.71 63.43
N THR A 3 -43.00 -26.21 62.30
CA THR A 3 -43.08 -26.99 61.06
C THR A 3 -41.96 -26.52 60.14
N ARG A 4 -40.81 -27.19 60.17
CA ARG A 4 -39.76 -27.00 59.16
C ARG A 4 -40.13 -27.78 57.90
N CYS A 5 -40.06 -27.15 56.74
CA CYS A 5 -39.94 -27.88 55.47
C CYS A 5 -38.46 -28.16 55.20
N PRO A 6 -38.03 -29.43 55.03
CA PRO A 6 -36.73 -29.77 54.48
C PRO A 6 -36.79 -29.88 52.95
N GLY A 7 -35.68 -29.56 52.29
CA GLY A 7 -35.36 -30.07 50.95
C GLY A 7 -36.23 -29.58 49.80
N GLY A 8 -35.93 -28.39 49.30
CA GLY A 8 -36.43 -27.87 48.02
C GLY A 8 -35.28 -27.35 47.18
N ALA A 9 -34.44 -28.25 46.67
CA ALA A 9 -33.52 -27.98 45.57
C ALA A 9 -34.37 -27.63 44.34
N GLY A 10 -34.74 -26.36 44.19
CA GLY A 10 -35.84 -26.03 43.31
C GLY A 10 -36.07 -24.54 43.10
N GLN A 11 -35.03 -23.80 42.72
CA GLN A 11 -35.22 -22.76 41.70
C GLN A 11 -33.93 -22.56 40.92
N ARG A 12 -33.84 -23.35 39.84
CA ARG A 12 -33.14 -23.08 38.58
C ARG A 12 -32.16 -21.90 38.66
N GLN A 13 -30.94 -22.15 39.14
CA GLN A 13 -29.80 -21.36 38.73
C GLN A 13 -29.65 -21.53 37.23
N ARG A 14 -30.16 -20.57 36.48
CA ARG A 14 -29.76 -20.25 35.11
C ARG A 14 -30.34 -18.89 34.75
N SER A 15 -30.07 -17.89 35.59
CA SER A 15 -29.92 -16.54 35.07
C SER A 15 -28.67 -16.59 34.20
N TRP A 16 -28.85 -16.75 32.89
CA TRP A 16 -27.86 -16.23 31.95
C TRP A 16 -27.87 -14.73 32.18
N LEU A 17 -27.02 -14.26 33.10
CA LEU A 17 -26.70 -12.85 33.24
C LEU A 17 -26.17 -12.43 31.88
N GLY A 18 -27.06 -11.87 31.05
CA GLY A 18 -26.69 -11.34 29.75
C GLY A 18 -25.54 -10.37 29.96
N ALA A 19 -24.41 -10.65 29.32
CA ALA A 19 -23.25 -9.79 29.41
C ALA A 19 -23.68 -8.38 29.00
N LYS A 20 -23.73 -7.46 29.96
CA LYS A 20 -23.79 -6.03 29.68
C LYS A 20 -22.45 -5.68 29.06
N HIS A 21 -22.38 -5.73 27.73
CA HIS A 21 -21.26 -5.17 27.01
C HIS A 21 -21.32 -3.64 27.15
N ASP A 22 -20.69 -3.11 28.18
CA ASP A 22 -20.14 -1.74 28.15
C ASP A 22 -18.81 -1.83 27.37
N SER A 23 -18.90 -2.21 26.10
CA SER A 23 -17.75 -2.18 25.21
C SER A 23 -17.68 -0.74 24.70
N PRO A 24 -16.63 0.03 25.03
CA PRO A 24 -16.48 1.37 24.47
C PRO A 24 -16.56 1.21 22.95
N GLY A 25 -17.44 2.00 22.34
CA GLY A 25 -17.81 1.89 20.94
C GLY A 25 -16.59 1.61 20.07
N SER A 26 -16.72 0.54 19.27
CA SER A 26 -15.79 0.10 18.23
C SER A 26 -14.83 1.22 17.86
N ARG A 27 -13.57 1.10 18.30
CA ARG A 27 -12.51 2.05 17.97
C ARG A 27 -12.59 2.30 16.48
N GLN A 28 -13.12 3.47 16.10
CA GLN A 28 -13.06 3.94 14.73
C GLN A 28 -11.59 4.17 14.49
N GLY A 29 -10.96 3.12 13.94
CA GLY A 29 -9.52 3.05 13.76
C GLY A 29 -9.10 4.31 13.06
N SER A 30 -8.44 5.20 13.79
CA SER A 30 -7.80 6.37 13.22
C SER A 30 -6.84 5.80 12.20
N ARG A 31 -7.19 5.88 10.91
CA ARG A 31 -6.24 5.55 9.85
C ARG A 31 -5.02 6.42 10.16
N PRO A 32 -3.82 5.84 10.31
CA PRO A 32 -2.66 6.63 10.64
C PRO A 32 -2.57 7.73 9.58
N ALA A 33 -2.21 8.96 9.96
CA ALA A 33 -2.14 10.09 9.03
C ALA A 33 -1.22 9.82 7.82
N SER A 34 -0.34 8.83 7.94
CA SER A 34 0.56 8.33 6.91
C SER A 34 0.00 7.22 6.02
N ALA A 35 -1.22 6.72 6.26
CA ALA A 35 -1.83 5.71 5.39
C ALA A 35 -2.29 6.38 4.10
N LYS A 36 -1.39 6.43 3.11
CA LYS A 36 -1.69 6.82 1.73
C LYS A 36 -2.95 6.08 1.28
N SER A 37 -3.88 6.83 0.71
CA SER A 37 -5.09 6.21 0.15
C SER A 37 -4.71 5.35 -1.07
N VAL A 38 -5.53 4.35 -1.40
CA VAL A 38 -5.33 3.54 -2.63
C VAL A 38 -5.23 4.44 -3.88
N ARG A 39 -5.97 5.56 -3.89
CA ARG A 39 -5.94 6.56 -4.96
C ARG A 39 -4.60 7.29 -5.07
N GLU A 40 -3.94 7.54 -3.94
CA GLU A 40 -2.63 8.20 -3.92
C GLU A 40 -1.54 7.25 -4.46
N TYR A 41 -1.62 5.96 -4.12
CA TYR A 41 -0.73 4.95 -4.70
C TYR A 41 -0.90 4.80 -6.22
N GLN A 42 -2.13 4.79 -6.73
CA GLN A 42 -2.37 4.74 -8.17
C GLN A 42 -1.73 5.93 -8.90
N GLN A 43 -1.94 7.15 -8.39
CA GLN A 43 -1.36 8.36 -9.00
C GLN A 43 0.17 8.36 -8.94
N GLN A 44 0.78 7.88 -7.85
CA GLN A 44 2.24 7.76 -7.74
C GLN A 44 2.80 6.79 -8.78
N ASN A 45 2.17 5.62 -8.95
CA ASN A 45 2.59 4.65 -9.96
C ASN A 45 2.43 5.18 -11.40
N GLU A 46 1.39 5.95 -11.69
CA GLU A 46 1.20 6.55 -13.01
C GLU A 46 2.33 7.56 -13.33
N MET A 47 2.65 8.45 -12.39
CA MET A 47 3.73 9.42 -12.56
C MET A 47 5.11 8.75 -12.67
N GLU A 48 5.36 7.72 -11.85
CA GLU A 48 6.62 6.96 -11.90
C GLU A 48 6.81 6.29 -13.27
N ARG A 49 5.75 5.69 -13.81
CA ARG A 49 5.76 5.06 -15.13
C ARG A 49 5.95 6.07 -16.27
N GLU A 50 5.35 7.26 -16.17
CA GLU A 50 5.56 8.34 -17.14
C GLU A 50 7.01 8.84 -17.13
N GLN A 51 7.60 9.01 -15.95
CA GLN A 51 9.00 9.43 -15.82
C GLN A 51 9.97 8.36 -16.35
N GLU A 52 9.71 7.08 -16.09
CA GLU A 52 10.53 5.98 -16.62
C GLU A 52 10.48 5.94 -18.16
N TRP A 53 9.30 6.16 -18.74
CA TRP A 53 9.13 6.26 -20.20
C TRP A 53 9.88 7.45 -20.81
N GLU A 54 9.82 8.63 -20.19
CA GLU A 54 10.59 9.81 -20.65
C GLU A 54 12.10 9.55 -20.58
N GLN A 55 12.57 8.91 -19.49
CA GLN A 55 13.98 8.59 -19.34
C GLN A 55 14.45 7.57 -20.40
N GLU A 56 13.62 6.58 -20.73
CA GLU A 56 13.92 5.61 -21.81
C GLU A 56 14.00 6.30 -23.18
N GLN A 57 13.07 7.21 -23.48
CA GLN A 57 13.10 8.02 -24.71
C GLN A 57 14.39 8.86 -24.82
N GLU A 58 14.78 9.51 -23.73
CA GLU A 58 15.99 10.33 -23.71
C GLU A 58 17.26 9.47 -23.88
N GLN A 59 17.33 8.30 -23.22
CA GLN A 59 18.43 7.36 -23.40
C GLN A 59 18.53 6.87 -24.85
N LYS A 60 17.38 6.58 -25.47
CA LYS A 60 17.30 6.10 -26.85
C LYS A 60 17.72 7.16 -27.86
N THR A 61 17.33 8.42 -27.63
CA THR A 61 17.76 9.54 -28.49
C THR A 61 19.24 9.88 -28.31
N SER A 62 19.77 9.82 -27.09
CA SER A 62 21.19 9.97 -26.77
C SER A 62 22.07 8.91 -27.45
N SER A 63 21.67 7.64 -27.39
CA SER A 63 22.40 6.51 -28.00
C SER A 63 22.51 6.64 -29.53
N CYS A 64 21.48 7.17 -30.19
CA CYS A 64 21.47 7.38 -31.64
C CYS A 64 22.46 8.47 -32.09
N GLN A 65 22.73 9.48 -31.25
CA GLN A 65 23.69 10.54 -31.58
C GLN A 65 25.14 10.04 -31.55
N THR A 66 25.47 9.16 -30.59
CA THR A 66 26.84 8.61 -30.46
C THR A 66 27.20 7.62 -31.55
N ALA A 67 26.22 6.98 -32.19
CA ALA A 67 26.44 6.07 -33.31
C ALA A 67 26.74 6.82 -34.63
N GLY A 68 26.26 8.07 -34.80
CA GLY A 68 26.46 8.87 -36.01
C GLY A 68 27.86 9.49 -36.14
N GLU A 69 28.51 9.87 -35.03
CA GLU A 69 29.81 10.54 -35.09
C GLU A 69 30.99 9.62 -35.42
N LYS A 70 30.87 8.31 -35.18
CA LYS A 70 31.97 7.36 -35.46
C LYS A 70 32.13 7.03 -36.94
N PHE A 71 31.12 7.29 -37.77
CA PHE A 71 31.20 7.05 -39.23
C PHE A 71 31.82 8.22 -40.02
N SER A 72 31.82 9.44 -39.47
CA SER A 72 32.23 10.64 -40.22
C SER A 72 33.73 10.95 -40.15
N ARG A 73 34.51 10.25 -39.31
CA ARG A 73 35.95 10.52 -39.12
C ARG A 73 36.90 9.72 -40.03
N GLN A 74 36.41 8.88 -40.93
CA GLN A 74 37.27 8.01 -41.77
C GLN A 74 37.64 8.57 -43.16
N THR A 75 37.22 9.77 -43.56
CA THR A 75 37.44 10.28 -44.95
C THR A 75 38.50 11.36 -45.12
N ALA A 76 39.24 11.75 -44.08
CA ALA A 76 40.34 12.71 -44.24
C ALA A 76 41.68 11.98 -44.49
N GLN A 77 41.90 11.55 -45.75
CA GLN A 77 43.25 11.19 -46.22
C GLN A 77 44.11 12.46 -46.25
N PRO A 78 45.30 12.48 -45.61
CA PRO A 78 46.22 13.60 -45.78
C PRO A 78 46.90 13.46 -47.15
N GLU A 79 46.70 14.45 -48.03
CA GLU A 79 47.56 14.58 -49.22
C GLU A 79 49.00 14.77 -48.73
N ARG A 80 49.87 13.85 -49.16
CA ARG A 80 51.30 13.79 -48.84
C ARG A 80 52.08 14.80 -49.70
N PRO A 81 53.27 15.25 -49.23
CA PRO A 81 53.87 16.55 -49.56
C PRO A 81 54.38 16.69 -50.99
#